data_AF-A0A815M4A2-F1
#
_entry.id   AF-A0A815M4A2-F1
#
_cell.length_a   1.000
_cell.length_b   1.000
_cell.length_c   1.000
_cell.angle_alpha   90.00
_cell.angle_beta   90.00
_cell.angle_gamma   90.00
#
_symmetry.space_group_name_H-M   'P 1'
#
loop_
_entity.id
_entity.type
_entity.pdbx_description
1 polymer ?
#
loop_
_entity_poly.entity_id
_entity_poly.type
_entity_poly.pdbx_seq_one_letter_code
_entity_poly.pdbx_strand_id
1 'polypeptide(L)'
;MYINSNPFGCDGACYSYSLPYDFECFHLNNSFQGGTFHEVRHLIMIERGPFQDKLFQYISRDFPFLEILELSNVWPQENYQCSFTLMTFPYLKYLNLEYSHLCYTVRFLLKTIMYLPRLLYLSIPYQSLVFLTKNFTTDPSYYNFDTVKSLDLCESCVRPKNFHHYFPLL
;
A
#
# COMPACT_ATOMS: atom_id res chain seq x y z
N MET A 1 10.30 -19.94 -3.94
CA MET A 1 10.50 -21.36 -4.32
C MET A 1 9.75 -21.56 -5.63
N TYR A 2 10.46 -21.76 -6.74
CA TYR A 2 9.82 -22.09 -8.03
C TYR A 2 9.75 -23.60 -8.17
N ILE A 3 8.57 -24.15 -8.42
CA ILE A 3 8.45 -25.53 -8.89
C ILE A 3 7.70 -25.50 -10.23
N ASN A 4 8.44 -25.90 -11.25
CA ASN A 4 8.00 -26.14 -12.60
C ASN A 4 7.39 -27.55 -12.65
N SER A 5 6.12 -27.67 -13.02
CA SER A 5 5.46 -28.93 -13.37
C SER A 5 4.99 -28.75 -14.82
N ASN A 6 5.33 -29.57 -15.81
CA ASN A 6 5.42 -31.03 -15.85
C ASN A 6 6.12 -31.40 -17.17
N PRO A 7 6.50 -32.66 -17.39
CA PRO A 7 5.81 -33.33 -18.50
C PRO A 7 5.42 -34.77 -18.14
N PHE A 8 4.46 -35.29 -18.88
CA PHE A 8 3.80 -36.60 -18.74
C PHE A 8 2.55 -36.58 -17.85
N GLY A 9 1.42 -36.66 -18.54
CA GLY A 9 0.09 -36.72 -17.97
C GLY A 9 -0.19 -38.03 -17.25
N CYS A 10 -1.13 -37.96 -16.32
CA CYS A 10 -2.07 -38.98 -15.90
C CYS A 10 -3.16 -38.25 -15.08
N ASP A 11 -4.43 -38.60 -15.32
CA ASP A 11 -5.55 -38.18 -14.50
C ASP A 11 -5.23 -38.40 -13.01
N GLY A 12 -5.31 -37.33 -12.21
CA GLY A 12 -4.96 -37.39 -10.81
C GLY A 12 -5.41 -36.13 -10.10
N ALA A 13 -6.34 -36.32 -9.17
CA ALA A 13 -6.91 -35.34 -8.25
C ALA A 13 -6.10 -34.05 -8.09
N CYS A 14 -6.76 -32.91 -8.33
CA CYS A 14 -6.26 -31.60 -7.95
C CYS A 14 -6.23 -31.54 -6.41
N TYR A 15 -5.11 -31.95 -5.83
CA TYR A 15 -4.86 -31.75 -4.40
C TYR A 15 -4.60 -30.25 -4.21
N SER A 16 -5.66 -29.50 -3.90
CA SER A 16 -5.49 -28.17 -3.33
C SER A 16 -4.90 -28.37 -1.93
N TYR A 17 -3.57 -28.34 -1.85
CA TYR A 17 -2.90 -28.20 -0.57
C TYR A 17 -3.19 -26.79 -0.07
N SER A 18 -4.28 -26.64 0.70
CA SER A 18 -4.46 -25.49 1.57
C SER A 18 -3.44 -25.63 2.70
N LEU A 19 -2.18 -25.28 2.42
CA LEU A 19 -1.26 -24.94 3.49
C LEU A 19 -1.97 -23.84 4.30
N PRO A 20 -2.20 -24.01 5.61
CA PRO A 20 -2.65 -22.90 6.42
C PRO A 20 -1.58 -21.82 6.27
N TYR A 21 -1.95 -20.69 5.67
CA TYR A 21 -1.03 -19.59 5.44
C TYR A 21 -0.76 -18.90 6.77
N ASP A 22 -0.02 -19.58 7.65
CA ASP A 22 0.38 -19.11 8.99
C ASP A 22 1.54 -18.10 8.91
N PHE A 23 1.75 -17.50 7.74
CA PHE A 23 2.84 -16.56 7.51
C PHE A 23 2.39 -15.17 7.92
N GLU A 24 3.14 -14.54 8.82
CA GLU A 24 2.91 -13.15 9.22
C GLU A 24 3.38 -12.14 8.17
N CYS A 25 4.39 -12.52 7.38
CA CYS A 25 4.97 -11.70 6.30
C CYS A 25 4.73 -12.35 4.94
N PHE A 26 4.32 -11.55 3.95
CA PHE A 26 4.03 -12.01 2.61
C PHE A 26 4.60 -11.08 1.54
N HIS A 27 5.18 -11.66 0.49
CA HIS A 27 5.65 -10.93 -0.69
C HIS A 27 4.62 -11.05 -1.81
N LEU A 28 4.16 -9.92 -2.33
CA LEU A 28 3.09 -9.88 -3.32
C LEU A 28 3.54 -9.17 -4.59
N ASN A 29 3.12 -9.72 -5.73
CA ASN A 29 3.39 -9.22 -7.08
C ASN A 29 2.10 -9.20 -7.91
N ASN A 30 2.20 -8.74 -9.16
CA ASN A 30 1.06 -8.64 -10.07
C ASN A 30 0.37 -9.97 -10.41
N SER A 31 0.98 -11.12 -10.10
CA SER A 31 0.37 -12.44 -10.32
C SER A 31 -0.59 -12.85 -9.21
N PHE A 32 -0.82 -12.00 -8.20
CA PHE A 32 -1.76 -12.28 -7.12
C PHE A 32 -3.20 -12.34 -7.63
N GLN A 33 -3.84 -13.50 -7.44
CA GLN A 33 -5.20 -13.77 -7.91
C GLN A 33 -6.26 -13.66 -6.81
N GLY A 34 -5.83 -13.27 -5.61
CA GLY A 34 -6.67 -13.15 -4.44
C GLY A 34 -6.67 -14.36 -3.51
N GLY A 35 -7.33 -14.22 -2.37
CA GLY A 35 -7.44 -15.24 -1.32
C GLY A 35 -7.92 -14.65 0.00
N THR A 36 -7.71 -15.32 1.12
CA THR A 36 -7.90 -14.69 2.43
C THR A 36 -6.80 -15.11 3.37
N PHE A 37 -6.05 -14.12 3.84
CA PHE A 37 -4.81 -14.30 4.60
C PHE A 37 -4.97 -13.62 5.96
N HIS A 38 -5.64 -14.31 6.88
CA HIS A 38 -5.95 -13.77 8.20
C HIS A 38 -4.72 -13.63 9.12
N GLU A 39 -3.63 -14.35 8.86
CA GLU A 39 -2.42 -14.30 9.69
C GLU A 39 -1.38 -13.29 9.18
N VAL A 40 -1.48 -12.85 7.93
CA VAL A 40 -0.54 -11.89 7.37
C VAL A 40 -0.77 -10.51 8.02
N ARG A 41 0.31 -9.95 8.57
CA ARG A 41 0.38 -8.61 9.17
C ARG A 41 1.30 -7.68 8.39
N HIS A 42 2.26 -8.24 7.65
CA HIS A 42 3.24 -7.49 6.87
C HIS A 42 3.20 -7.90 5.40
N LEU A 43 2.95 -6.94 4.52
CA LEU A 43 2.97 -7.12 3.07
C LEU A 43 4.08 -6.28 2.43
N ILE A 44 4.92 -6.95 1.66
CA ILE A 44 5.98 -6.31 0.87
C ILE A 44 5.64 -6.44 -0.61
N MET A 45 5.55 -5.31 -1.32
CA MET A 45 5.21 -5.25 -2.73
C MET A 45 6.34 -4.62 -3.53
N ILE A 46 6.94 -5.41 -4.43
CA ILE A 46 8.01 -4.97 -5.31
C ILE A 46 7.72 -5.50 -6.72
N GLU A 47 7.69 -4.61 -7.71
CA GLU A 47 7.33 -4.98 -9.08
C GLU A 47 8.20 -4.25 -10.10
N ARG A 48 8.46 -4.92 -11.25
CA ARG A 48 9.29 -4.37 -12.34
C ARG A 48 8.48 -3.65 -13.43
N GLY A 49 7.22 -3.40 -13.16
CA GLY A 49 6.29 -2.68 -14.02
C GLY A 49 5.10 -2.13 -13.23
N PRO A 50 4.13 -1.47 -13.89
CA PRO A 50 2.95 -0.91 -13.23
C PRO A 50 2.17 -1.95 -12.42
N PHE A 51 1.66 -1.58 -11.24
CA PHE A 51 0.73 -2.44 -10.52
C PHE A 51 -0.64 -2.49 -11.22
N GLN A 52 -1.23 -3.68 -11.29
CA GLN A 52 -2.57 -3.86 -11.84
C GLN A 52 -3.63 -3.08 -11.04
N ASP A 53 -4.64 -2.54 -11.72
CA ASP A 53 -5.69 -1.69 -11.12
C ASP A 53 -6.44 -2.30 -9.94
N LYS A 54 -6.73 -3.59 -10.06
CA LYS A 54 -7.47 -4.37 -9.06
C LYS A 54 -6.61 -4.87 -7.91
N LEU A 55 -5.28 -4.74 -8.01
CA LEU A 55 -4.37 -5.31 -7.02
C LEU A 55 -4.65 -4.77 -5.63
N PHE A 56 -4.76 -3.45 -5.48
CA PHE A 56 -5.06 -2.83 -4.18
C PHE A 56 -6.45 -3.16 -3.65
N GLN A 57 -7.42 -3.42 -4.53
CA GLN A 57 -8.74 -3.89 -4.13
C GLN A 57 -8.64 -5.29 -3.53
N TYR A 58 -7.92 -6.20 -4.21
CA TYR A 58 -7.65 -7.53 -3.67
C TYR A 58 -6.92 -7.42 -2.34
N ILE A 59 -5.91 -6.56 -2.22
CA ILE A 59 -5.17 -6.43 -0.95
C ILE A 59 -6.10 -5.98 0.18
N SER A 60 -6.91 -4.95 -0.04
CA SER A 60 -7.83 -4.42 0.98
C SER A 60 -8.85 -5.46 1.47
N ARG A 61 -9.22 -6.42 0.63
CA ARG A 61 -10.18 -7.48 0.94
C ARG A 61 -9.52 -8.71 1.53
N ASP A 62 -8.36 -9.10 1.00
CA ASP A 62 -7.76 -10.40 1.21
C ASP A 62 -6.78 -10.41 2.39
N PHE A 63 -6.34 -9.23 2.85
CA PHE A 63 -5.47 -9.02 4.02
C PHE A 63 -6.17 -8.13 5.06
N PRO A 64 -7.24 -8.62 5.71
CA PRO A 64 -8.11 -7.79 6.55
C PRO A 64 -7.42 -7.22 7.80
N PHE A 65 -6.30 -7.82 8.21
CA PHE A 65 -5.54 -7.46 9.41
C PHE A 65 -4.14 -6.92 9.10
N LEU A 66 -3.93 -6.44 7.87
CA LEU A 66 -2.64 -5.87 7.46
C LEU A 66 -2.25 -4.69 8.36
N GLU A 67 -1.05 -4.74 8.94
CA GLU A 67 -0.50 -3.70 9.81
C GLU A 67 0.65 -2.92 9.17
N ILE A 68 1.44 -3.58 8.31
CA ILE A 68 2.62 -3.01 7.67
C ILE A 68 2.52 -3.22 6.17
N LEU A 69 2.63 -2.14 5.40
CA LEU A 69 2.68 -2.19 3.95
C LEU A 69 3.92 -1.45 3.45
N GLU A 70 4.77 -2.18 2.76
CA GLU A 70 5.94 -1.63 2.06
C GLU A 70 5.73 -1.74 0.55
N LEU A 71 5.77 -0.60 -0.13
CA LEU A 71 5.55 -0.52 -1.57
C LEU A 71 6.74 0.13 -2.27
N SER A 72 7.38 -0.64 -3.14
CA SER A 72 8.46 -0.18 -4.01
C SER A 72 8.08 -0.44 -5.46
N ASN A 73 7.70 0.62 -6.16
CA ASN A 73 7.39 0.57 -7.58
C ASN A 73 7.48 1.97 -8.17
N VAL A 74 8.52 2.20 -8.97
CA VAL A 74 8.77 3.50 -9.62
C VAL A 74 7.96 3.70 -10.89
N TRP A 75 7.26 2.66 -11.37
CA TRP A 75 6.47 2.73 -12.58
C TRP A 75 5.08 3.32 -12.29
N PRO A 76 4.63 4.31 -13.07
CA PRO A 76 3.28 4.83 -12.94
C PRO A 76 2.26 3.73 -13.19
N GLN A 77 1.13 3.80 -12.50
CA GLN A 77 0.00 2.94 -12.80
C GLN A 77 -0.60 3.30 -14.16
N GLU A 78 -0.65 2.33 -15.07
CA GLU A 78 -1.33 2.49 -16.36
C GLU A 78 -2.85 2.52 -16.13
N ASN A 79 -3.55 3.45 -16.79
CA ASN A 79 -5.00 3.65 -16.64
C ASN A 79 -5.44 3.98 -15.22
N TYR A 80 -5.24 5.24 -14.81
CA TYR A 80 -5.78 5.80 -13.57
C TYR A 80 -7.33 5.88 -13.61
N GLN A 81 -8.00 4.73 -13.63
CA GLN A 81 -9.42 4.66 -13.33
C GLN A 81 -9.54 4.69 -11.82
N CYS A 82 -9.91 5.86 -11.28
CA CYS A 82 -10.38 5.96 -9.90
C CYS A 82 -11.57 5.01 -9.75
N SER A 83 -11.30 3.82 -9.25
CA SER A 83 -12.31 2.95 -8.66
C SER A 83 -13.10 3.81 -7.67
N PHE A 84 -14.41 3.97 -7.91
CA PHE A 84 -15.31 4.69 -6.99
C PHE A 84 -15.49 3.97 -5.64
N THR A 85 -14.95 2.75 -5.51
CA THR A 85 -14.99 1.99 -4.27
C THR A 85 -13.87 2.48 -3.35
N LEU A 86 -14.25 3.11 -2.24
CA LEU A 86 -13.35 3.46 -1.15
C LEU A 86 -12.75 2.17 -0.57
N MET A 87 -11.42 2.05 -0.63
CA MET A 87 -10.71 0.93 0.00
C MET A 87 -10.38 1.30 1.45
N THR A 88 -10.55 0.38 2.38
CA THR A 88 -10.23 0.62 3.79
C THR A 88 -9.17 -0.35 4.26
N PHE A 89 -8.15 0.16 4.96
CA PHE A 89 -7.14 -0.64 5.63
C PHE A 89 -7.23 -0.38 7.13
N PRO A 90 -8.11 -1.11 7.84
CA PRO A 90 -8.52 -0.74 9.20
C PRO A 90 -7.41 -0.90 10.24
N TYR A 91 -6.40 -1.72 9.97
CA TYR A 91 -5.30 -2.03 10.89
C TYR A 91 -3.94 -1.52 10.43
N LEU A 92 -3.85 -0.85 9.28
CA LEU A 92 -2.57 -0.42 8.73
C LEU A 92 -1.98 0.69 9.61
N LYS A 93 -0.84 0.39 10.24
CA LYS A 93 -0.10 1.27 11.15
C LYS A 93 1.12 1.88 10.47
N TYR A 94 1.76 1.13 9.59
CA TYR A 94 3.00 1.52 8.91
C TYR A 94 2.82 1.44 7.40
N LEU A 95 3.13 2.55 6.72
CA LEU A 95 3.11 2.64 5.27
C LEU A 95 4.44 3.22 4.78
N ASN A 96 5.16 2.45 3.95
CA ASN A 96 6.37 2.91 3.28
C ASN A 96 6.13 3.08 1.77
N LEU A 97 6.37 4.30 1.30
CA LEU A 97 6.21 4.78 -0.06
C LEU A 97 7.49 5.43 -0.61
N GLU A 98 8.63 5.30 0.08
CA GLU A 98 9.91 5.94 -0.28
C GLU A 98 10.30 5.70 -1.75
N TYR A 99 10.19 4.45 -2.21
CA TYR A 99 10.58 4.04 -3.55
C TYR A 99 9.37 3.83 -4.47
N SER A 100 8.30 4.60 -4.24
CA SER A 100 7.07 4.51 -5.01
C SER A 100 6.85 5.71 -5.93
N HIS A 101 6.26 5.44 -7.09
CA HIS A 101 5.79 6.48 -7.98
C HIS A 101 4.68 7.31 -7.31
N LEU A 102 4.66 8.61 -7.61
CA LEU A 102 3.74 9.59 -7.03
C LEU A 102 2.25 9.19 -7.13
N CYS A 103 1.85 8.44 -8.17
CA CYS A 103 0.47 7.98 -8.32
C CYS A 103 0.02 7.08 -7.14
N TYR A 104 0.91 6.22 -6.63
CA TYR A 104 0.59 5.37 -5.49
C TYR A 104 0.47 6.19 -4.21
N THR A 105 1.37 7.14 -4.02
CA THR A 105 1.31 8.12 -2.93
C THR A 105 -0.04 8.86 -2.89
N VAL A 106 -0.46 9.41 -4.03
CA VAL A 106 -1.76 10.08 -4.15
C VAL A 106 -2.90 9.12 -3.79
N ARG A 107 -2.85 7.89 -4.29
CA ARG A 107 -3.89 6.86 -4.08
C ARG A 107 -4.03 6.47 -2.60
N PHE A 108 -2.93 6.24 -1.90
CA PHE A 108 -2.94 5.83 -0.49
C PHE A 108 -3.27 6.97 0.47
N LEU A 109 -2.80 8.18 0.17
CA LEU A 109 -2.90 9.28 1.13
C LEU A 109 -4.17 10.10 1.01
N LEU A 110 -4.88 10.06 -0.13
CA LEU A 110 -6.21 10.68 -0.26
C LEU A 110 -7.29 9.85 0.43
N LYS A 111 -7.96 10.45 1.43
CA LYS A 111 -9.07 9.84 2.20
C LYS A 111 -10.26 9.41 1.34
N THR A 112 -10.47 10.08 0.21
CA THR A 112 -11.56 9.77 -0.72
C THR A 112 -11.30 8.50 -1.53
N ILE A 113 -10.05 8.03 -1.59
CA ILE A 113 -9.66 6.83 -2.33
C ILE A 113 -9.35 5.67 -1.38
N MET A 114 -8.59 5.95 -0.32
CA MET A 114 -8.24 4.99 0.72
C MET A 114 -8.46 5.58 2.10
N TYR A 115 -9.04 4.81 3.01
CA TYR A 115 -9.20 5.19 4.40
C TYR A 115 -8.24 4.39 5.28
N LEU A 116 -7.34 5.11 5.98
CA LEU A 116 -6.26 4.55 6.80
C LEU A 116 -6.39 5.04 8.26
N PRO A 117 -7.44 4.61 9.00
CA PRO A 117 -7.80 5.19 10.31
C PRO A 117 -6.74 5.00 11.41
N ARG A 118 -5.74 4.15 11.18
CA ARG A 118 -4.71 3.79 12.18
C ARG A 118 -3.30 4.06 11.68
N LEU A 119 -3.12 4.89 10.66
CA LEU A 119 -1.79 5.18 10.14
C LEU A 119 -0.98 5.96 11.16
N LEU A 120 0.05 5.33 11.74
CA LEU A 120 0.91 5.92 12.77
C LEU A 120 2.28 6.32 12.22
N TYR A 121 2.79 5.55 11.26
CA TYR A 121 4.12 5.70 10.67
C TYR A 121 3.99 5.81 9.16
N LEU A 122 4.54 6.87 8.60
CA LEU A 122 4.56 7.11 7.16
C LEU A 122 5.99 7.39 6.72
N SER A 123 6.50 6.62 5.76
CA SER A 123 7.72 6.93 5.03
C SER A 123 7.38 7.34 3.61
N ILE A 124 7.84 8.52 3.19
CA ILE A 124 7.47 9.12 1.91
C ILE A 124 8.55 10.14 1.46
N PRO A 125 8.84 10.26 0.14
CA PRO A 125 9.71 11.33 -0.34
C PRO A 125 9.07 12.71 -0.08
N TYR A 126 9.86 13.66 0.43
CA TYR A 126 9.37 15.01 0.73
C TYR A 126 8.73 15.70 -0.48
N GLN A 127 9.33 15.53 -1.68
CA GLN A 127 8.78 16.08 -2.92
C GLN A 127 7.39 15.55 -3.25
N SER A 128 7.12 14.28 -2.97
CA SER A 128 5.79 13.68 -3.17
C SER A 128 4.75 14.30 -2.24
N LEU A 129 5.13 14.60 -1.00
CA LEU A 129 4.27 15.28 -0.03
C LEU A 129 4.00 16.74 -0.44
N VAL A 130 5.02 17.47 -0.89
CA VAL A 130 4.86 18.84 -1.41
C VAL A 130 3.94 18.84 -2.62
N PHE A 131 4.13 17.92 -3.57
CA PHE A 131 3.28 17.81 -4.75
C PHE A 131 1.83 17.52 -4.36
N LEU A 132 1.60 16.49 -3.54
CA LEU A 132 0.29 16.05 -3.10
C LEU A 132 -0.50 17.19 -2.44
N THR A 133 0.15 17.91 -1.54
CA THR A 133 -0.48 18.97 -0.73
C THR A 133 -0.54 20.33 -1.44
N LYS A 134 -0.01 20.43 -2.67
CA LYS A 134 0.23 21.69 -3.38
C LYS A 134 1.00 22.68 -2.50
N ASN A 135 2.16 22.25 -2.00
CA ASN A 135 2.99 23.00 -1.08
C ASN A 135 2.25 23.39 0.22
N PHE A 136 1.54 22.44 0.81
CA PHE A 136 0.81 22.61 2.07
C PHE A 136 -0.25 23.73 2.05
N THR A 137 -0.90 23.92 0.89
CA THR A 137 -1.99 24.91 0.69
C THR A 137 -3.37 24.27 0.59
N THR A 138 -3.43 22.96 0.35
CA THR A 138 -4.69 22.22 0.29
C THR A 138 -5.28 22.00 1.69
N ASP A 139 -6.57 21.72 1.81
CA ASP A 139 -7.17 21.36 3.10
C ASP A 139 -6.61 20.02 3.61
N PRO A 140 -6.04 19.94 4.83
CA PRO A 140 -5.48 18.71 5.37
C PRO A 140 -6.53 17.60 5.61
N SER A 141 -7.82 17.94 5.73
CA SER A 141 -8.90 16.97 5.96
C SER A 141 -9.09 15.97 4.82
N TYR A 142 -8.56 16.26 3.63
CA TYR A 142 -8.57 15.35 2.48
C TYR A 142 -7.58 14.18 2.61
N TYR A 143 -6.69 14.18 3.61
CA TYR A 143 -5.58 13.22 3.70
C TYR A 143 -5.60 12.38 4.97
N ASN A 144 -5.00 11.18 4.90
CA ASN A 144 -4.84 10.24 6.01
C ASN A 144 -3.66 10.60 6.95
N PHE A 145 -3.52 11.86 7.35
CA PHE A 145 -2.38 12.32 8.16
C PHE A 145 -2.67 12.55 9.64
N ASP A 146 -3.95 12.59 10.02
CA ASP A 146 -4.41 12.99 11.35
C ASP A 146 -3.90 12.09 12.50
N THR A 147 -3.59 10.83 12.21
CA THR A 147 -3.08 9.87 13.19
C THR A 147 -1.57 9.66 13.14
N VAL A 148 -0.87 10.28 12.19
CA VAL A 148 0.57 10.06 11.96
C VAL A 148 1.39 10.66 13.10
N LYS A 149 2.16 9.81 13.79
CA LYS A 149 3.04 10.17 14.92
C LYS A 149 4.52 10.12 14.58
N SER A 150 4.86 9.54 13.44
CA SER A 150 6.22 9.49 12.92
C SER A 150 6.17 9.59 11.41
N LEU A 151 6.90 10.58 10.89
CA LEU A 151 7.03 10.82 9.47
C LEU A 151 8.52 10.73 9.12
N ASP A 152 8.84 9.76 8.29
CA ASP A 152 10.16 9.62 7.70
C ASP A 152 10.14 10.29 6.33
N LEU A 153 10.97 11.32 6.21
CA LEU A 153 11.20 12.07 4.99
C LEU A 153 12.63 11.76 4.60
N CYS A 154 12.81 11.00 3.54
CA CYS A 154 14.10 10.46 3.07
C CYS A 154 15.17 11.55 2.81
N GLU A 155 14.77 12.82 2.86
CA GLU A 155 15.60 13.99 2.67
C GLU A 155 15.43 14.96 3.85
N SER A 156 16.51 15.61 4.27
CA SER A 156 16.43 16.72 5.21
C SER A 156 15.69 17.90 4.58
N CYS A 157 14.55 18.29 5.15
CA CYS A 157 13.73 19.39 4.64
C CYS A 157 13.44 20.46 5.71
N VAL A 158 13.26 21.71 5.27
CA VAL A 158 12.72 22.78 6.13
C VAL A 158 11.20 22.68 6.11
N ARG A 159 10.60 22.48 7.28
CA ARG A 159 9.13 22.36 7.41
C ARG A 159 8.46 23.71 7.09
N PRO A 160 7.50 23.77 6.16
CA PRO A 160 6.75 24.99 5.88
C PRO A 160 5.83 25.36 7.05
N LYS A 161 5.38 26.62 7.09
CA LYS A 161 4.56 27.17 8.19
C LYS A 161 3.31 26.34 8.50
N ASN A 162 2.67 25.79 7.48
CA ASN A 162 1.42 25.04 7.62
C ASN A 162 1.64 23.54 7.90
N PHE A 163 2.87 23.06 8.01
CA PHE A 163 3.19 21.65 8.14
C PHE A 163 2.45 20.97 9.32
N HIS A 164 2.37 21.66 10.47
CA HIS A 164 1.69 21.14 11.66
C HIS A 164 0.16 20.98 11.50
N HIS A 165 -0.46 21.67 10.54
CA HIS A 165 -1.88 21.46 10.24
C HIS A 165 -2.13 20.13 9.53
N TYR A 166 -1.13 19.61 8.81
CA TYR A 166 -1.21 18.31 8.16
C TYR A 166 -0.88 17.18 9.13
N PHE A 167 0.08 17.38 10.03
CA PHE A 167 0.54 16.37 10.97
C PHE A 167 0.43 16.87 12.41
N PRO A 168 -0.78 16.88 13.00
CA PRO A 168 -1.02 17.48 14.31
C PRO A 168 -0.39 16.70 15.49
N LEU A 169 0.06 15.47 15.27
CA LEU A 169 0.67 14.62 16.30
C LEU A 169 2.21 14.51 16.20
N LEU A 170 2.86 15.29 15.31
CA LEU A 170 4.32 15.39 15.15
C LEU A 170 4.91 16.62 15.84
#